data_AF-A0A0F9CGJ1-F1
#
_entry.id   AF-A0A0F9CGJ1-F1
#
_cell.length_a   1.000
_cell.length_b   1.000
_cell.length_c   1.000
_cell.angle_alpha   90.00
_cell.angle_beta   90.00
_cell.angle_gamma   90.00
#
_symmetry.space_group_name_H-M   'P 1'
#
loop_
_entity.id
_entity.type
_entity.pdbx_description
1 polymer ?
#
loop_
_entity_poly.entity_id
_entity_poly.type
_entity_poly.pdbx_seq_one_letter_code
_entity_poly.pdbx_strand_id
1 'polypeptide(L)'
;MIESKIQHAYEVQKVMVWEREYLEQEARFVLELLVRWGMVAAEPDGEDSAGRQKLRLQTPEELTTRAFAVADLAMKKARKDGLVHVAPELPESEEYIPPSMRVAPWGGASKKSPNDTSS
;
A
#
# COMPACT_ATOMS: atom_id res chain seq x y z
N MET A 1 -46.32 -30.43 32.29
CA MET A 1 -44.86 -30.53 32.48
C MET A 1 -44.21 -29.60 31.47
N ILE A 2 -43.23 -28.84 31.92
CA ILE A 2 -42.74 -27.54 31.42
C ILE A 2 -41.79 -27.68 30.22
N GLU A 3 -41.84 -26.65 29.35
CA GLU A 3 -40.86 -26.03 28.41
C GLU A 3 -39.51 -26.73 28.15
N SER A 4 -38.87 -26.60 26.97
CA SER A 4 -38.50 -25.34 26.32
C SER A 4 -37.95 -25.57 24.91
N LYS A 5 -38.15 -24.58 24.02
CA LYS A 5 -37.41 -24.43 22.78
C LYS A 5 -36.17 -23.60 23.06
N ILE A 6 -35.00 -24.09 22.68
CA ILE A 6 -33.79 -23.28 22.58
C ILE A 6 -33.27 -23.41 21.15
N GLN A 7 -33.56 -22.38 20.35
CA GLN A 7 -32.84 -22.12 19.10
C GLN A 7 -31.70 -21.16 19.43
N HIS A 8 -30.46 -21.61 19.21
CA HIS A 8 -29.33 -20.70 19.08
C HIS A 8 -29.09 -20.44 17.60
N ALA A 9 -29.63 -19.32 17.11
CA ALA A 9 -29.14 -18.70 15.89
C ALA A 9 -27.95 -17.82 16.26
N TYR A 10 -26.74 -18.38 16.18
CA TYR A 10 -25.56 -17.53 16.06
C TYR A 10 -25.43 -17.20 14.58
N GLU A 11 -25.95 -16.02 14.20
CA GLU A 11 -25.55 -15.35 12.97
C GLU A 11 -24.03 -15.15 13.06
N VAL A 12 -23.28 -16.05 12.41
CA VAL A 12 -21.83 -15.88 12.28
C VAL A 12 -21.65 -14.61 11.45
N GLN A 13 -21.27 -13.52 12.11
CA GLN A 13 -20.81 -12.30 11.44
C GLN A 13 -19.77 -12.71 10.41
N LYS A 14 -20.12 -12.61 9.12
CA LYS A 14 -19.14 -12.73 8.03
C LYS A 14 -18.18 -11.57 8.16
N VAL A 15 -17.03 -11.81 8.79
CA VAL A 15 -15.93 -10.85 8.79
C VAL A 15 -15.35 -10.84 7.38
N MET A 16 -15.55 -9.74 6.65
CA MET A 16 -14.78 -9.48 5.43
C MET A 16 -13.41 -8.96 5.84
N VAL A 17 -12.37 -9.72 5.52
CA VAL A 17 -10.99 -9.25 5.57
C VAL A 17 -10.67 -8.63 4.23
N TRP A 18 -10.36 -7.34 4.24
CA TRP A 18 -9.90 -6.61 3.07
C TRP A 18 -8.39 -6.54 3.10
N GLU A 19 -7.75 -7.16 2.12
CA GLU A 19 -6.31 -7.05 1.92
C GLU A 19 -6.01 -5.87 1.00
N ARG A 20 -4.97 -5.10 1.32
CA ARG A 20 -4.45 -4.03 0.48
C ARG A 20 -2.99 -4.31 0.20
N GLU A 21 -2.65 -4.39 -1.07
CA GLU A 21 -1.25 -4.44 -1.51
C GLU A 21 -0.76 -3.03 -1.79
N TYR A 22 0.35 -2.66 -1.15
CA TYR A 22 1.04 -1.40 -1.42
C TYR A 22 2.28 -1.67 -2.26
N LEU A 23 2.43 -0.90 -3.35
CA LEU A 23 3.64 -0.93 -4.15
C LEU A 23 4.74 -0.12 -3.50
N GLU A 24 5.84 -0.79 -3.20
CA GLU A 24 7.12 -0.19 -2.84
C GLU A 24 7.61 0.79 -3.92
N GLN A 25 8.40 1.78 -3.51
CA GLN A 25 8.92 2.81 -4.44
C GLN A 25 9.68 2.20 -5.63
N GLU A 26 10.46 1.14 -5.37
CA GLU A 26 11.20 0.43 -6.41
C GLU A 26 10.27 -0.22 -7.44
N ALA A 27 9.17 -0.84 -6.98
CA ALA A 27 8.18 -1.45 -7.87
C ALA A 27 7.46 -0.40 -8.73
N ARG A 28 7.17 0.78 -8.18
CA ARG A 28 6.62 1.92 -8.95
C ARG A 28 7.59 2.39 -10.03
N PHE A 29 8.88 2.45 -9.71
CA PHE A 29 9.91 2.84 -10.67
C PHE A 29 10.06 1.81 -11.80
N VAL A 30 9.98 0.51 -11.49
CA VAL A 30 9.98 -0.56 -12.50
C VAL A 30 8.79 -0.43 -13.46
N LEU A 31 7.58 -0.16 -12.94
CA LEU A 31 6.39 0.04 -13.77
C LEU A 31 6.54 1.23 -14.73
N GLU A 32 7.09 2.35 -14.27
CA GLU A 32 7.38 3.50 -15.14
C GLU A 32 8.41 3.17 -16.22
N LEU A 33 9.45 2.40 -15.89
CA LEU A 33 10.42 1.91 -16.88
C LEU A 33 9.76 1.00 -17.91
N LEU A 34 8.86 0.11 -17.49
CA LEU A 34 8.11 -0.75 -18.40
C LEU A 34 7.20 0.04 -19.33
N VAL A 35 6.44 1.00 -18.80
CA VAL A 35 5.53 1.83 -19.60
C VAL A 35 6.30 2.66 -20.62
N ARG A 36 7.41 3.29 -20.21
CA ARG A 36 8.13 4.24 -21.07
C ARG A 36 9.18 3.59 -21.98
N TRP A 37 9.81 2.50 -21.54
CA TRP A 37 10.95 1.87 -22.22
C TRP A 37 10.64 0.47 -22.73
N GLY A 38 9.52 -0.14 -22.32
CA GLY A 38 9.04 -1.40 -22.86
C GLY A 38 8.68 -1.32 -24.34
N MET A 39 8.37 -0.13 -24.86
CA MET A 39 8.01 0.08 -26.27
C MET A 39 9.19 0.10 -27.25
N VAL A 40 10.44 0.21 -26.78
CA VAL A 40 11.64 0.44 -27.63
C VAL A 40 12.61 -0.75 -27.57
N ALA A 41 12.13 -1.91 -27.11
CA ALA A 41 12.99 -3.03 -26.78
C ALA A 41 13.10 -4.04 -27.94
N ALA A 42 14.11 -3.88 -28.77
CA ALA A 42 14.38 -4.82 -29.85
C ALA A 42 15.84 -5.31 -29.82
N GLU A 43 16.04 -6.56 -30.21
CA GLU A 43 17.35 -7.22 -30.29
C GLU A 43 17.69 -7.60 -31.74
N PRO A 44 18.97 -7.60 -32.12
CA PRO A 44 19.40 -8.08 -33.44
C PRO A 44 18.92 -9.51 -33.72
N ASP A 45 18.23 -9.71 -34.85
CA ASP A 45 17.65 -10.99 -35.29
C ASP A 45 18.14 -11.39 -36.69
N GLY A 46 19.44 -11.27 -36.90
CA GLY A 46 20.09 -11.59 -38.17
C GLY A 46 19.79 -10.58 -39.29
N GLU A 47 20.03 -10.99 -40.53
CA GLU A 47 19.97 -10.13 -41.72
C GLU A 47 18.88 -10.64 -42.68
N ASP A 48 18.17 -9.73 -43.36
CA ASP A 48 17.26 -10.09 -44.45
C ASP A 48 18.04 -10.39 -45.74
N SER A 49 17.35 -10.95 -46.75
CA SER A 49 17.97 -11.28 -48.04
C SER A 49 18.45 -10.06 -48.83
N ALA A 50 18.13 -8.84 -48.38
CA ALA A 50 18.56 -7.58 -48.96
C ALA A 50 19.73 -6.94 -48.18
N GLY A 51 20.28 -7.64 -47.18
CA GLY A 51 21.42 -7.15 -46.39
C GLY A 51 21.04 -6.18 -45.26
N ARG A 52 19.78 -6.18 -44.81
CA ARG A 52 19.30 -5.30 -43.74
C ARG A 52 19.22 -6.06 -42.42
N GLN A 53 19.72 -5.45 -41.35
CA GLN A 53 19.60 -5.98 -40.00
C GLN A 53 18.12 -6.07 -39.58
N LYS A 54 17.67 -7.28 -39.24
CA LYS A 54 16.38 -7.52 -38.60
C LYS A 54 16.51 -7.30 -37.11
N LEU A 55 15.39 -6.89 -36.52
CA LEU A 55 15.24 -6.75 -35.09
C LEU A 55 14.04 -7.59 -34.64
N ARG A 56 14.22 -8.44 -33.63
CA ARG A 56 13.09 -9.06 -32.92
C ARG A 56 12.68 -8.17 -31.77
N LEU A 57 11.38 -8.13 -31.48
CA LEU A 57 10.91 -7.54 -30.23
C LEU A 57 11.23 -8.47 -29.07
N GLN A 58 11.62 -7.89 -27.94
CA GLN A 58 11.76 -8.64 -26.69
C GLN A 58 10.39 -9.16 -26.23
N THR A 59 10.37 -10.33 -25.60
CA THR A 59 9.16 -10.88 -24.98
C THR A 59 8.80 -10.10 -23.71
N PRO A 60 7.56 -10.19 -23.20
CA PRO A 60 7.19 -9.54 -21.94
C PRO A 60 8.06 -9.97 -20.75
N GLU A 61 8.53 -11.21 -20.72
CA GLU A 61 9.41 -11.73 -19.66
C GLU A 61 10.81 -11.11 -19.72
N GLU A 62 11.40 -11.03 -20.91
CA GLU A 62 12.70 -10.39 -21.15
C GLU A 62 12.66 -8.90 -20.79
N LEU A 63 11.57 -8.23 -21.21
CA LEU A 63 11.28 -6.84 -20.89
C LEU A 63 11.22 -6.59 -19.38
N THR A 64 10.45 -7.43 -18.68
CA THR A 64 10.25 -7.33 -17.23
C THR A 64 11.56 -7.54 -16.49
N THR A 65 12.28 -8.60 -16.81
CA THR A 65 13.59 -8.92 -16.21
C THR A 65 14.57 -7.77 -16.38
N ARG A 66 14.65 -7.21 -17.59
CA ARG A 66 15.51 -6.07 -17.87
C ARG A 66 15.09 -4.82 -17.10
N ALA A 67 13.79 -4.53 -17.00
CA ALA A 67 13.29 -3.37 -16.26
C ALA A 67 13.66 -3.46 -14.77
N PHE A 68 13.52 -4.64 -14.15
CA PHE A 68 13.96 -4.87 -12.78
C PHE A 68 15.47 -4.68 -12.61
N ALA A 69 16.28 -5.21 -13.54
CA ALA A 69 17.73 -5.04 -13.48
C ALA A 69 18.16 -3.56 -13.59
N VAL A 70 17.51 -2.79 -14.46
CA VAL A 70 17.78 -1.35 -14.61
C VAL A 70 17.35 -0.58 -13.36
N ALA A 71 16.17 -0.89 -12.81
CA ALA A 71 15.68 -0.25 -11.59
C ALA A 71 16.60 -0.49 -10.40
N ASP A 72 17.02 -1.74 -10.18
CA ASP A 72 17.95 -2.11 -9.11
C ASP A 72 19.29 -1.37 -9.25
N LEU A 73 19.86 -1.34 -10.46
CA LEU A 73 21.10 -0.62 -10.72
C LEU A 73 20.96 0.89 -10.46
N ALA A 74 19.86 1.50 -10.93
CA ALA A 74 19.59 2.92 -10.74
C ALA A 74 19.44 3.27 -9.24
N MET A 75 18.70 2.46 -8.48
CA MET A 75 18.50 2.66 -7.05
C MET A 75 19.79 2.47 -6.25
N LYS A 76 20.60 1.45 -6.58
CA LYS A 76 21.93 1.26 -5.99
C LYS A 76 22.82 2.49 -6.23
N LYS A 77 22.81 3.04 -7.44
CA LYS A 77 23.57 4.24 -7.76
C LYS A 77 23.05 5.47 -7.01
N ALA A 78 21.74 5.69 -7.00
CA ALA A 78 21.12 6.81 -6.28
C ALA A 78 21.43 6.78 -4.78
N ARG A 79 21.40 5.59 -4.15
CA ARG A 79 21.79 5.42 -2.74
C ARG A 79 23.27 5.73 -2.52
N LYS A 80 24.15 5.20 -3.38
CA LYS A 80 25.60 5.47 -3.31
C LYS A 80 25.92 6.96 -3.44
N ASP A 81 25.20 7.66 -4.32
CA ASP A 81 25.39 9.07 -4.60
C ASP A 81 24.67 9.98 -3.57
N GLY A 82 24.02 9.41 -2.55
CA GLY A 82 23.34 10.15 -1.49
C GLY A 82 22.04 10.84 -1.92
N LEU A 83 21.46 10.43 -3.05
CA LEU A 83 20.23 10.99 -3.61
C LEU A 83 18.96 10.40 -2.98
N VAL A 84 19.09 9.38 -2.14
CA VAL A 84 17.98 8.73 -1.44
C VAL A 84 18.02 9.13 0.03
N HIS A 85 16.97 9.81 0.47
CA HIS A 85 16.77 10.15 1.89
C HIS A 85 15.76 9.18 2.49
N VAL A 86 16.16 8.49 3.56
CA VAL A 86 15.23 7.70 4.36
C VAL A 86 14.56 8.65 5.34
N ALA A 87 13.29 8.96 5.10
CA ALA A 87 12.49 9.69 6.08
C ALA A 87 12.17 8.75 7.25
N PRO A 88 12.23 9.21 8.51
CA PRO A 88 11.71 8.44 9.62
C PRO A 88 10.22 8.21 9.40
N GLU A 89 9.76 6.99 9.64
CA GLU A 89 8.33 6.71 9.73
C GLU A 89 7.78 7.55 10.87
N LEU A 90 6.89 8.50 10.54
CA LEU A 90 6.08 9.12 11.57
C LEU A 90 5.22 7.98 12.13
N PRO A 91 5.25 7.72 13.45
CA PRO A 91 4.26 6.83 14.02
C PRO A 91 2.91 7.37 13.57
N GLU A 92 2.09 6.50 12.96
CA GLU A 92 0.68 6.78 12.72
C GLU A 92 0.14 7.28 14.06
N SER A 93 0.00 8.60 14.17
CA SER A 93 -0.12 9.21 15.48
C SER A 93 -1.38 8.66 16.12
N GLU A 94 -1.24 8.07 17.31
CA GLU A 94 -2.30 8.09 18.30
C GLU A 94 -2.94 9.47 18.20
N GLU A 95 -4.22 9.48 17.87
CA GLU A 95 -5.08 10.63 17.67
C GLU A 95 -4.56 11.82 18.49
N TYR A 96 -4.02 12.85 17.83
CA TYR A 96 -3.49 14.02 18.54
C TYR A 96 -4.66 14.68 19.27
N ILE A 97 -4.82 14.34 20.56
CA ILE A 97 -5.79 14.98 21.43
C ILE A 97 -5.16 16.31 21.86
N PRO A 98 -5.65 17.47 21.36
CA PRO A 98 -5.10 18.76 21.76
C PRO A 98 -5.21 18.89 23.29
N PRO A 99 -4.30 19.63 23.95
CA PRO A 99 -4.33 19.82 25.40
C PRO A 99 -5.68 20.32 25.94
N SER A 100 -6.46 21.02 25.10
CA SER A 100 -7.81 21.49 25.40
C SER A 100 -8.87 20.38 25.52
N MET A 101 -8.58 19.17 25.06
CA MET A 101 -9.45 17.99 25.13
C MET A 101 -8.96 16.93 26.13
N ARG A 102 -7.85 17.17 26.84
CA ARG A 102 -7.45 16.31 27.98
C ARG A 102 -8.39 16.57 29.15
N VAL A 103 -9.39 15.71 29.32
CA VAL A 103 -10.21 15.70 30.53
C VAL A 103 -9.30 15.31 31.70
N ALA A 104 -9.13 16.20 32.68
CA ALA A 104 -8.30 15.93 33.85
C ALA A 104 -8.83 14.69 34.60
N PRO A 105 -7.96 13.78 35.09
CA PRO A 105 -8.42 12.48 35.56
C PRO A 105 -9.11 12.53 36.94
N TRP A 106 -9.04 13.62 37.69
CA TRP A 106 -9.66 13.70 39.02
C TRP A 106 -10.13 15.12 39.35
N GLY A 107 -11.42 15.26 39.63
CA GLY A 107 -12.03 16.52 40.05
C GLY A 107 -13.55 16.42 40.09
N GLY A 108 -14.09 15.77 41.12
CA GLY A 108 -15.53 15.66 41.33
C GLY A 108 -16.20 17.03 41.39
N ALA A 109 -17.25 17.19 40.59
CA ALA A 109 -18.30 18.17 40.82
C ALA A 109 -19.61 17.59 40.30
N SER A 110 -20.41 17.10 41.25
CA SER A 110 -21.85 16.92 41.18
C SER A 110 -22.50 17.90 40.20
N LYS A 111 -23.13 17.38 39.15
CA LYS A 111 -24.25 18.04 38.49
C LYS A 111 -25.48 17.18 38.70
N LYS A 112 -26.28 17.54 39.69
CA LYS A 112 -27.69 17.13 39.79
C LYS A 112 -28.35 17.40 38.44
N SER A 113 -29.01 16.39 37.87
CA SER A 113 -29.93 16.55 36.75
C SER A 113 -31.06 17.52 37.16
N PRO A 114 -31.44 18.53 36.35
CA PRO A 114 -32.51 19.46 36.71
C PRO A 114 -33.94 18.89 36.62
N ASN A 115 -34.12 17.59 36.36
CA ASN A 115 -35.42 17.04 35.96
C ASN A 115 -36.08 16.04 36.93
N ASP A 116 -35.82 16.16 38.23
CA ASP A 116 -36.60 15.44 39.24
C ASP A 116 -37.45 16.41 40.08
N THR A 117 -38.58 16.85 39.51
CA THR A 117 -39.79 17.23 40.25
C THR A 117 -41.02 17.14 39.35
N SER A 118 -42.06 16.45 39.85
CA SER A 118 -43.46 16.31 39.38
C SER A 118 -43.68 15.56 38.05
N SER A 119 -44.54 14.53 37.96
CA SER A 119 -45.81 14.27 38.66
C SER A 119 -46.02 12.80 39.03
#